data_AF-A0A2N2VLR0-F1
#
_entry.id   AF-A0A2N2VLR0-F1
#
_cell.length_a   1.000
_cell.length_b   1.000
_cell.length_c   1.000
_cell.angle_alpha   90.00
_cell.angle_beta   90.00
_cell.angle_gamma   90.00
#
_symmetry.space_group_name_H-M   'P 1'
#
loop_
_entity.id
_entity.type
_entity.pdbx_description
1 polymer ?
#
loop_
_entity_poly.entity_id
_entity_poly.type
_entity_poly.pdbx_seq_one_letter_code
_entity_poly.pdbx_strand_id
1 'polypeptide(L)'
;MPIELDRQQIDAALPKAATGRIEASFASKLYATLHPDAAVIDSVVLKNLGFRLPSATDPKRLDRVVDIHNGLTKSFADLLATEDGKYLVQSFRTAYPNAAVTDEKALDLVLWQIR
;
A
#
# COMPACT_ATOMS: atom_id res chain seq x y z
N MET A 1 -25.56 -3.45 -4.60
CA MET A 1 -25.94 -4.35 -3.49
C MET A 1 -24.74 -4.44 -2.58
N PRO A 2 -24.76 -3.87 -1.36
CA PRO A 2 -23.65 -4.04 -0.43
C PRO A 2 -23.53 -5.52 -0.08
N ILE A 3 -22.31 -6.03 -0.02
CA ILE A 3 -22.05 -7.39 0.47
C ILE A 3 -22.04 -7.28 2.00
N GLU A 4 -23.09 -7.78 2.65
CA GLU A 4 -23.07 -7.99 4.09
C GLU A 4 -22.33 -9.31 4.36
N LEU A 5 -21.09 -9.20 4.82
CA LEU A 5 -20.33 -10.35 5.30
C LEU A 5 -20.63 -10.55 6.78
N ASP A 6 -20.99 -11.77 7.16
CA ASP A 6 -21.11 -12.13 8.56
C ASP A 6 -19.73 -12.34 9.21
N ARG A 7 -19.70 -12.39 10.55
CA ARG A 7 -18.46 -12.55 11.31
C ARG A 7 -17.72 -13.86 10.96
N GLN A 8 -18.44 -14.93 10.64
CA GLN A 8 -17.87 -16.22 10.29
C GLN A 8 -17.18 -16.17 8.92
N GLN A 9 -17.75 -15.46 7.95
CA GLN A 9 -17.18 -15.21 6.64
C GLN A 9 -15.94 -14.30 6.72
N ILE A 10 -15.98 -13.28 7.58
CA ILE A 10 -14.83 -12.41 7.85
C ILE A 10 -13.70 -13.21 8.52
N ASP A 11 -14.01 -14.02 9.54
CA ASP A 11 -13.02 -14.84 10.23
C ASP A 11 -12.43 -15.93 9.31
N ALA A 12 -13.22 -16.49 8.39
CA ALA A 12 -12.73 -17.42 7.36
C ALA A 12 -11.85 -16.72 6.29
N ALA A 13 -12.11 -15.45 6.00
CA ALA A 13 -11.35 -14.66 5.03
C ALA A 13 -10.08 -14.01 5.63
N LEU A 14 -10.02 -13.83 6.95
CA LEU A 14 -8.90 -13.19 7.64
C LEU A 14 -7.88 -14.22 8.17
N PRO A 15 -6.67 -14.32 7.59
CA PRO A 15 -5.70 -15.39 7.88
C PRO A 15 -5.09 -15.40 9.29
N LYS A 16 -5.36 -14.35 10.09
CA LYS A 16 -4.66 -14.12 11.38
C LYS A 16 -4.92 -15.22 12.40
N ALA A 17 -6.12 -15.80 12.44
CA ALA A 17 -6.44 -16.84 13.43
C ALA A 17 -5.91 -18.24 13.03
N ALA A 18 -5.66 -18.50 11.75
CA ALA A 18 -5.36 -19.85 11.25
C ALA A 18 -3.88 -20.11 10.91
N THR A 19 -3.06 -19.08 10.66
CA THR A 19 -1.70 -19.27 10.10
C THR A 19 -0.54 -18.69 10.92
N GLY A 20 -0.81 -17.76 11.85
CA GLY A 20 0.24 -17.02 12.58
C GLY A 20 1.12 -16.12 11.70
N ARG A 21 0.76 -15.89 10.43
CA ARG A 21 1.56 -15.10 9.48
C ARG A 21 1.21 -13.62 9.50
N ILE A 22 2.21 -12.79 9.23
CA ILE A 22 2.07 -11.34 9.04
C ILE A 22 1.98 -11.04 7.54
N GLU A 23 0.75 -10.86 7.06
CA GLU A 23 0.39 -10.55 5.67
C GLU A 23 0.41 -9.03 5.41
N ALA A 24 1.60 -8.43 5.45
CA ALA A 24 1.80 -6.97 5.36
C ALA A 24 1.15 -6.33 4.11
N SER A 25 1.27 -6.98 2.95
CA SER A 25 0.71 -6.48 1.70
C SER A 25 -0.82 -6.47 1.72
N PHE A 26 -1.45 -7.55 2.20
CA PHE A 26 -2.90 -7.63 2.31
C PHE A 26 -3.45 -6.64 3.34
N ALA A 27 -2.80 -6.57 4.52
CA ALA A 27 -3.20 -5.68 5.59
C ALA A 27 -3.15 -4.20 5.17
N SER A 28 -2.08 -3.76 4.50
CA SER A 28 -1.96 -2.37 4.02
C SER A 28 -2.96 -2.04 2.92
N LYS A 29 -3.28 -2.98 2.01
CA LYS A 29 -4.34 -2.79 1.00
C LYS A 29 -5.70 -2.57 1.65
N LEU A 30 -6.05 -3.40 2.64
CA LEU A 30 -7.31 -3.23 3.39
C LEU A 30 -7.34 -1.90 4.14
N TYR A 31 -6.24 -1.55 4.83
CA TYR A 31 -6.11 -0.27 5.51
C TYR A 31 -6.31 0.93 4.58
N ALA A 32 -5.73 0.87 3.37
CA ALA A 32 -5.85 1.91 2.35
C ALA A 32 -7.29 2.08 1.80
N THR A 33 -8.19 1.11 1.99
CA THR A 33 -9.62 1.29 1.65
C THR A 33 -10.35 2.20 2.63
N LEU A 34 -9.89 2.23 3.88
CA LEU A 34 -10.44 3.08 4.94
C LEU A 34 -9.68 4.43 5.02
N HIS A 35 -8.42 4.43 4.61
CA HIS A 35 -7.53 5.58 4.61
C HIS A 35 -6.88 5.74 3.23
N PRO A 36 -7.54 6.44 2.28
CA PRO A 36 -7.09 6.52 0.88
C PRO A 36 -5.66 7.04 0.70
N ASP A 37 -5.20 7.92 1.60
CA ASP A 37 -3.86 8.52 1.59
C ASP A 37 -2.78 7.59 2.17
N ALA A 38 -3.16 6.43 2.70
CA ALA A 38 -2.20 5.47 3.23
C ALA A 38 -1.47 4.72 2.10
N ALA A 39 -0.16 4.57 2.25
CA ALA A 39 0.67 3.82 1.32
C ALA A 39 0.31 2.32 1.31
N VAL A 40 0.42 1.69 0.15
CA VAL A 40 0.24 0.25 0.01
C VAL A 40 1.59 -0.44 0.00
N ILE A 41 1.72 -1.53 0.77
CA ILE A 41 2.89 -2.39 0.68
C ILE A 41 2.73 -3.30 -0.54
N ASP A 42 3.46 -3.00 -1.61
CA ASP A 42 3.57 -3.81 -2.82
C ASP A 42 5.04 -4.09 -3.15
N SER A 43 5.36 -5.29 -3.63
CA SER A 43 6.76 -5.69 -3.86
C SER A 43 7.44 -4.86 -4.95
N VAL A 44 6.70 -4.42 -5.98
CA VAL A 44 7.23 -3.55 -7.04
C VAL A 44 7.51 -2.18 -6.47
N VAL A 45 6.55 -1.59 -5.76
CA VAL A 45 6.67 -0.23 -5.20
C VAL A 45 7.79 -0.19 -4.17
N LEU A 46 7.87 -1.19 -3.29
CA LEU A 46 8.98 -1.35 -2.36
C LEU A 46 10.33 -1.39 -3.10
N LYS A 47 10.46 -2.19 -4.15
CA LYS A 47 11.68 -2.29 -4.96
C LYS A 47 12.05 -0.93 -5.56
N ASN A 48 11.08 -0.23 -6.15
CA ASN A 48 11.30 1.06 -6.81
C ASN A 48 11.70 2.17 -5.82
N LEU A 49 11.30 2.04 -4.54
CA LEU A 49 11.66 2.95 -3.47
C LEU A 49 12.80 2.44 -2.57
N GLY A 50 13.43 1.31 -2.92
CA GLY A 50 14.57 0.76 -2.18
C GLY A 50 14.24 0.09 -0.85
N PHE A 51 12.97 -0.21 -0.57
CA PHE A 51 12.55 -0.95 0.62
C PHE A 51 12.51 -2.46 0.38
N ARG A 52 12.61 -3.22 1.48
CA ARG A 52 12.45 -4.68 1.46
C ARG A 52 11.74 -5.16 2.72
N LEU A 53 10.76 -6.06 2.55
CA LEU A 53 10.12 -6.70 3.69
C LEU A 53 11.12 -7.56 4.48
N PRO A 54 10.99 -7.62 5.83
CA PRO A 54 11.79 -8.53 6.65
C PRO A 54 11.51 -10.00 6.29
N SER A 55 12.30 -10.93 6.84
CA SER A 55 12.02 -12.37 6.74
C SER A 55 10.72 -12.73 7.46
N ALA A 56 10.03 -13.78 7.01
CA ALA A 56 8.86 -14.33 7.70
C ALA A 56 9.16 -14.80 9.12
N THR A 57 10.42 -15.19 9.38
CA THR A 57 10.91 -15.69 10.67
C THR A 57 11.52 -14.60 11.56
N ASP A 58 11.50 -13.33 11.14
CA ASP A 58 12.04 -12.26 11.97
C ASP A 58 11.18 -12.08 13.24
N PRO A 59 11.75 -12.18 14.45
CA PRO A 59 10.99 -12.05 15.70
C PRO A 59 10.38 -10.64 15.88
N LYS A 60 10.92 -9.63 15.20
CA LYS A 60 10.39 -8.25 15.17
C LYS A 60 9.72 -7.93 13.83
N ARG A 61 9.24 -8.95 13.11
CA ARG A 61 8.63 -8.78 11.79
C ARG A 61 7.51 -7.75 11.78
N LEU A 62 6.64 -7.75 12.80
CA LEU A 62 5.51 -6.82 12.86
C LEU A 62 5.99 -5.38 12.96
N ASP A 63 6.87 -5.10 13.94
CA ASP A 63 7.42 -3.76 14.16
C ASP A 63 8.14 -3.24 12.91
N ARG A 64 8.99 -4.09 12.29
CA ARG A 64 9.68 -3.73 11.05
C ARG A 64 8.73 -3.48 9.88
N VAL A 65 7.61 -4.21 9.79
CA VAL A 65 6.58 -3.97 8.77
C VAL A 65 5.91 -2.61 8.99
N VAL A 66 5.63 -2.24 10.25
CA VAL A 66 5.11 -0.92 10.61
C VAL A 66 6.11 0.16 10.24
N ASP A 67 7.39 -0.02 10.55
CA ASP A 67 8.46 0.92 10.18
C ASP A 67 8.54 1.11 8.65
N ILE A 68 8.44 0.02 7.87
CA ILE A 68 8.41 0.08 6.41
C ILE A 68 7.18 0.86 5.92
N HIS A 69 6.00 0.62 6.50
CA HIS A 69 4.79 1.34 6.11
C HIS A 69 4.91 2.84 6.40
N ASN A 70 5.47 3.22 7.54
CA ASN A 70 5.74 4.61 7.89
C ASN A 70 6.79 5.23 6.97
N GLY A 71 7.85 4.48 6.65
CA GLY A 71 8.89 4.88 5.69
C GLY A 71 8.32 5.12 4.30
N LEU A 72 7.47 4.21 3.80
CA LEU A 72 6.75 4.37 2.53
C LEU A 72 5.88 5.63 2.54
N THR A 73 5.07 5.81 3.59
CA THR A 73 4.20 6.99 3.72
C THR A 73 5.03 8.29 3.64
N LYS A 74 6.18 8.32 4.33
CA LYS A 74 7.11 9.44 4.25
C LYS A 74 7.71 9.61 2.84
N SER A 75 8.16 8.53 2.20
CA SER A 75 8.72 8.59 0.83
C SER A 75 7.70 9.11 -0.18
N PHE A 76 6.43 8.76 -0.03
CA PHE A 76 5.35 9.29 -0.86
C PHE A 76 5.17 10.78 -0.65
N ALA A 77 5.07 11.23 0.61
CA ALA A 77 4.95 12.64 0.92
C ALA A 77 6.15 13.45 0.41
N ASP A 78 7.37 12.94 0.62
CA ASP A 78 8.60 13.57 0.15
C ASP A 78 8.64 13.63 -1.39
N LEU A 79 8.20 12.57 -2.10
CA LEU A 79 8.17 12.54 -3.56
C LEU A 79 7.08 13.46 -4.13
N LEU A 80 5.88 13.49 -3.54
CA LEU A 80 4.81 14.42 -3.94
C LEU A 80 5.20 15.89 -3.79
N ALA A 81 6.14 16.20 -2.89
CA ALA A 81 6.68 17.54 -2.74
C ALA A 81 7.66 17.94 -3.87
N THR A 82 8.19 16.99 -4.64
CA THR A 82 9.12 17.26 -5.75
C THR A 82 8.40 17.50 -7.07
N GLU A 83 9.11 18.12 -8.03
CA GLU A 83 8.59 18.30 -9.39
C GLU A 83 8.41 16.97 -10.12
N ASP A 84 9.28 15.99 -9.88
CA ASP A 84 9.14 14.64 -10.45
C ASP A 84 7.88 13.95 -9.95
N GLY A 85 7.58 14.02 -8.65
CA GLY A 85 6.35 13.43 -8.11
C GLY A 85 5.10 14.09 -8.67
N LYS A 86 5.08 15.42 -8.74
CA LYS A 86 3.98 16.17 -9.38
C LYS A 86 3.82 15.78 -10.85
N TYR A 87 4.92 15.60 -11.58
CA TYR A 87 4.90 15.16 -12.97
C TYR A 87 4.30 13.74 -13.11
N LEU A 88 4.66 12.81 -12.23
CA LEU A 88 4.12 11.45 -12.26
C LEU A 88 2.60 11.46 -11.99
N VAL A 89 2.15 12.22 -10.98
CA VAL A 89 0.72 12.40 -10.70
C VAL A 89 0.00 13.01 -11.91
N GLN A 90 0.55 14.09 -12.49
CA GLN A 90 -0.05 14.74 -13.65
C GLN A 90 -0.12 13.80 -14.86
N SER A 91 0.88 12.95 -15.06
CA SER A 91 0.89 11.93 -16.12
C SER A 91 -0.24 10.93 -15.92
N PHE A 92 -0.47 10.49 -14.68
CA PHE A 92 -1.61 9.65 -14.34
C PHE A 92 -2.94 10.35 -14.61
N ARG A 93 -3.12 11.59 -14.15
CA ARG A 93 -4.36 12.36 -14.35
C ARG A 93 -4.66 12.61 -15.84
N THR A 94 -3.62 12.80 -16.64
CA THR A 94 -3.76 12.96 -18.09
C THR A 94 -4.23 11.67 -18.76
N ALA A 95 -3.69 10.52 -18.35
CA ALA A 95 -4.11 9.22 -18.86
C ALA A 95 -5.51 8.79 -18.36
N TYR A 96 -5.87 9.19 -17.13
CA TYR A 96 -7.10 8.79 -16.46
C TYR A 96 -7.85 10.02 -15.89
N PRO A 97 -8.38 10.90 -16.74
CA PRO A 97 -8.94 12.20 -16.32
C PRO A 97 -10.17 12.10 -15.42
N ASN A 98 -10.89 10.97 -15.46
CA ASN A 98 -12.10 10.73 -14.68
C ASN A 98 -11.86 9.87 -13.42
N ALA A 99 -10.61 9.50 -13.12
CA ALA A 99 -10.30 8.67 -11.96
C ALA A 99 -10.36 9.48 -10.65
N ALA A 100 -11.33 9.16 -9.80
CA ALA A 100 -11.50 9.74 -8.47
C ALA A 100 -10.61 9.04 -7.42
N VAL A 101 -9.29 9.16 -7.59
CA VAL A 101 -8.28 8.65 -6.63
C VAL A 101 -7.48 9.81 -6.04
N THR A 102 -6.83 9.62 -4.90
CA THR A 102 -5.93 10.61 -4.29
C THR A 102 -4.60 10.69 -5.05
N ASP A 103 -3.79 11.70 -4.77
CA ASP A 103 -2.49 11.87 -5.44
C ASP A 103 -1.51 10.77 -5.01
N GLU A 104 -1.57 10.33 -3.76
CA GLU A 104 -0.85 9.17 -3.25
C GLU A 104 -1.19 7.91 -4.04
N LYS A 105 -2.47 7.68 -4.34
CA LYS A 105 -2.91 6.52 -5.12
C LYS A 105 -2.52 6.62 -6.59
N ALA A 106 -2.59 7.82 -7.17
CA ALA A 106 -2.09 8.07 -8.52
C ALA A 106 -0.58 7.77 -8.59
N LEU A 107 0.19 8.27 -7.64
CA LEU A 107 1.63 8.04 -7.54
C LEU A 107 1.95 6.56 -7.33
N ASP A 108 1.24 5.87 -6.42
CA ASP A 108 1.38 4.42 -6.16
C ASP A 108 1.21 3.62 -7.44
N LEU A 109 0.15 3.91 -8.22
CA LEU A 109 -0.16 3.19 -9.46
C LEU A 109 0.90 3.43 -10.54
N VAL A 110 1.46 4.64 -10.63
CA VAL A 110 2.54 4.94 -11.57
C VAL A 110 3.83 4.23 -11.15
N LEU A 111 4.23 4.34 -9.88
CA LEU A 111 5.38 3.62 -9.34
C LEU A 111 5.23 2.11 -9.52
N TRP A 112 4.01 1.58 -9.38
CA TRP A 112 3.70 0.18 -9.61
C TRP A 112 3.78 -0.25 -11.08
N GLN A 113 3.74 0.67 -12.05
CA GLN A 113 3.91 0.34 -13.48
C GLN A 113 5.39 0.34 -13.93
N ILE A 114 6.26 1.06 -13.23
CA ILE A 114 7.70 1.11 -13.55
C ILE A 114 8.34 -0.26 -13.19
N ARG A 115 9.03 -0.90 -14.14
CA ARG A 115 9.61 -2.26 -14.03
C ARG A 115 11.13 -2.23 -14.11
#